data_AF-A0A3R6II46-F1
#
_entry.id   AF-A0A3R6II46-F1
#
_cell.length_a   1.000
_cell.length_b   1.000
_cell.length_c   1.000
_cell.angle_alpha   90.00
_cell.angle_beta   90.00
_cell.angle_gamma   90.00
#
_symmetry.space_group_name_H-M   'P 1'
#
loop_
_entity.id
_entity.type
_entity.pdbx_description
1 polymer ?
#
loop_
_entity_poly.entity_id
_entity_poly.type
_entity_poly.pdbx_seq_one_letter_code
_entity_poly.pdbx_strand_id
1 'polypeptide(L)' 'MSKRAEEILRGMPREDLRVREDYRDDGLRVKLATHYLIGYLGNETPENNRAVYSGKEIAELLESVCNGIE' A
#
# COMPACT_ATOMS: atom_id res chain seq x y z
N MET A 1 -10.86 6.19 4.61
CA MET A 1 -9.39 5.98 4.64
C MET A 1 -8.75 7.19 5.28
N SER A 2 -7.69 7.02 6.08
CA SER A 2 -6.96 8.17 6.62
C SER A 2 -6.27 8.97 5.49
N LYS A 3 -6.13 10.29 5.66
CA LYS A 3 -5.43 11.17 4.70
C LYS A 3 -4.00 10.67 4.41
N ARG A 4 -3.37 10.05 5.40
CA ARG A 4 -2.02 9.52 5.32
C ARG A 4 -1.96 8.23 4.49
N ALA A 5 -2.92 7.33 4.67
CA ALA A 5 -3.01 6.12 3.84
C ALA A 5 -3.29 6.47 2.37
N GLU A 6 -4.13 7.47 2.11
CA GLU A 6 -4.36 7.98 0.75
C GLU A 6 -3.08 8.53 0.09
N GLU A 7 -2.24 9.26 0.84
CA GLU A 7 -0.96 9.78 0.33
C GLU A 7 0.00 8.66 -0.09
N ILE A 8 0.04 7.55 0.66
CA ILE A 8 0.87 6.39 0.32
C ILE A 8 0.36 5.70 -0.94
N LEU A 9 -0.95 5.47 -1.03
CA LEU A 9 -1.55 4.83 -2.20
C LEU A 9 -1.38 5.69 -3.47
N ARG A 10 -1.38 7.02 -3.36
CA ARG A 10 -1.07 7.91 -4.50
C ARG A 10 0.36 7.77 -5.01
N GLY A 11 1.29 7.31 -4.18
CA GLY A 11 2.66 7.04 -4.58
C GLY A 11 2.84 5.70 -5.32
N MET A 12 1.88 4.77 -5.18
CA MET A 12 1.91 3.49 -5.87
C MET A 12 1.46 3.64 -7.33
N PRO A 13 2.04 2.87 -8.28
CA PRO A 13 1.52 2.78 -9.63
C PRO A 13 0.06 2.31 -9.61
N ARG A 14 -0.84 3.06 -10.27
CA ARG A 14 -2.27 2.68 -10.35
C ARG A 14 -2.49 1.28 -10.91
N GLU A 15 -1.59 0.84 -11.78
CA GLU A 15 -1.63 -0.48 -12.43
C GLU A 15 -1.47 -1.63 -11.42
N ASP A 16 -0.77 -1.36 -10.31
CA ASP A 16 -0.51 -2.27 -9.19
C ASP A 16 -1.63 -2.20 -8.13
N LEU A 17 -2.60 -1.30 -8.31
CA LEU A 17 -3.69 -1.06 -7.38
C LEU A 17 -5.05 -1.46 -7.94
N ARG A 18 -5.18 -1.58 -9.27
CA ARG A 18 -6.42 -1.97 -9.94
C ARG A 18 -6.59 -3.48 -10.00
N VAL A 19 -7.70 -3.98 -9.45
CA VAL A 19 -8.06 -5.41 -9.41
C VAL A 19 -8.03 -6.03 -10.81
N ARG A 20 -7.55 -7.28 -10.89
CA ARG A 20 -7.52 -8.10 -12.11
C ARG A 20 -8.49 -9.27 -11.98
N GLU A 21 -9.14 -9.63 -13.09
CA GLU A 21 -10.09 -10.76 -13.12
C GLU A 21 -9.38 -12.13 -13.02
N ASP A 22 -8.18 -12.28 -13.62
CA ASP A 22 -7.36 -13.49 -13.48
C ASP A 22 -6.65 -13.49 -12.12
N TYR A 23 -6.84 -14.57 -11.34
CA TYR A 23 -6.32 -14.69 -9.98
C TYR A 23 -4.79 -14.66 -9.91
N ARG A 24 -4.06 -15.06 -10.96
CA ARG A 24 -2.59 -15.02 -11.00
C ARG A 24 -2.10 -13.60 -11.21
N ASP A 25 -2.77 -12.88 -12.11
CA ASP A 25 -2.49 -11.47 -12.36
C ASP A 25 -2.83 -10.64 -11.13
N ASP A 26 -3.93 -10.94 -10.44
CA ASP A 26 -4.29 -10.27 -9.19
C ASP A 26 -3.33 -10.63 -8.05
N GLY A 27 -2.90 -11.89 -7.96
CA GLY A 27 -1.86 -12.32 -7.02
C GLY A 27 -0.53 -11.59 -7.25
N LEU A 28 -0.15 -11.37 -8.52
CA LEU A 28 1.04 -10.61 -8.88
C LEU A 28 0.91 -9.14 -8.47
N ARG A 29 -0.26 -8.54 -8.70
CA ARG A 29 -0.61 -7.17 -8.27
C ARG A 29 -0.46 -7.02 -6.74
N VAL A 30 -1.11 -7.89 -5.96
CA VAL A 30 -1.03 -7.88 -4.49
C VAL A 30 0.43 -7.98 -4.02
N LYS A 31 1.21 -8.88 -4.63
CA LYS A 31 2.64 -9.03 -4.31
C LYS A 31 3.43 -7.74 -4.56
N LEU A 32 3.22 -7.08 -5.70
CA LEU A 32 3.94 -5.84 -6.06
C LEU A 32 3.57 -4.69 -5.12
N ALA A 33 2.27 -4.49 -4.89
CA ALA A 33 1.78 -3.45 -3.98
C ALA A 33 2.24 -3.67 -2.53
N THR A 34 2.30 -4.93 -2.07
CA THR A 34 2.87 -5.28 -0.75
C THR A 34 4.35 -4.96 -0.68
N HIS A 35 5.12 -5.26 -1.73
CA HIS A 35 6.55 -4.97 -1.78
C HIS A 35 6.84 -3.47 -1.72
N TYR A 36 6.06 -2.66 -2.45
CA TYR A 36 6.12 -1.20 -2.34
C TYR A 36 5.83 -0.74 -0.91
N LEU A 37 4.77 -1.26 -0.28
CA LEU A 37 4.37 -0.88 1.07
C LEU A 37 5.48 -1.19 2.09
N ILE A 38 6.12 -2.36 1.99
CA ILE A 38 7.27 -2.72 2.84
C ILE A 38 8.43 -1.76 2.63
N GLY A 39 8.77 -1.42 1.38
CA GLY A 39 9.83 -0.47 1.08
C GLY A 39 9.52 0.95 1.58
N TYR A 40 8.27 1.38 1.45
CA TYR A 40 7.82 2.69 1.91
C TYR A 40 7.89 2.80 3.45
N LEU A 41 7.37 1.79 4.16
CA LEU A 41 7.40 1.72 5.62
C LEU A 41 8.82 1.46 6.17
N GLY A 42 9.66 0.72 5.42
CA GLY A 42 11.02 0.38 5.83
C GLY A 42 12.05 1.49 5.61
N ASN A 43 11.75 2.48 4.76
CA ASN A 43 12.59 3.66 4.52
C ASN A 43 12.35 4.80 5.51
N GLU A 44 11.75 4.52 6.68
CA GLU A 44 11.73 5.43 7.82
C GLU A 44 13.16 5.66 8.35
N THR A 45 13.85 6.67 7.80
CA THR A 45 15.11 7.14 8.38
C THR A 45 14.83 7.96 9.65
N PRO A 46 15.77 8.02 10.62
CA PRO A 46 15.61 8.83 11.84
C PRO A 46 15.35 10.32 11.59
N GLU A 47 15.71 10.82 10.40
CA GLU A 47 15.48 12.19 9.93
C GLU A 47 14.06 12.39 9.36
N ASN A 48 13.43 11.29 8.92
CA ASN A 48 12.10 11.22 8.32
C ASN A 48 11.08 10.61 9.30
N ASN A 49 11.33 10.77 10.61
CA ASN A 49 10.58 10.28 11.78
C ASN A 49 9.14 10.84 11.91
N ARG A 50 8.52 11.23 10.79
CA ARG A 50 7.11 11.55 10.65
C ARG A 50 6.51 10.37 9.88
N ALA A 51 5.98 9.31 10.46
CA ALA A 51 5.54 9.13 11.83
C ALA A 51 5.22 7.65 12.05
N VAL A 52 5.16 7.26 13.33
CA VAL A 52 4.63 5.97 13.77
C VAL A 52 3.22 5.78 13.20
N TYR A 53 3.09 4.92 12.19
CA TYR A 53 1.80 4.47 11.70
C TYR A 53 1.10 3.69 12.81
N SER A 54 -0.15 4.04 13.09
CA SER A 54 -0.99 3.20 13.94
C SER A 54 -1.25 1.86 13.26
N GLY A 55 -1.47 0.81 14.05
CA GLY A 55 -1.88 -0.48 13.50
C GLY A 55 -3.15 -0.40 12.66
N LYS A 56 -4.02 0.58 12.92
CA LYS A 56 -5.21 0.88 12.12
C LYS A 56 -4.85 1.39 10.72
N GLU A 57 -3.90 2.32 10.61
CA GLU A 57 -3.46 2.84 9.30
C GLU A 57 -2.78 1.75 8.47
N ILE A 58 -2.00 0.88 9.11
CA ILE A 58 -1.40 -0.28 8.44
C ILE A 58 -2.50 -1.23 7.95
N ALA A 59 -3.52 -1.50 8.76
CA ALA A 59 -4.64 -2.35 8.36
C ALA A 59 -5.41 -1.77 7.16
N GLU A 60 -5.68 -0.46 7.15
CA GLU A 60 -6.34 0.23 6.02
C GLU A 60 -5.51 0.13 4.72
N LEU A 61 -4.19 0.24 4.82
CA LEU A 61 -3.29 0.09 3.67
C LEU A 61 -3.30 -1.34 3.13
N LEU A 62 -3.20 -2.34 4.02
CA LEU A 62 -3.26 -3.74 3.64
C LEU A 62 -4.61 -4.12 3.03
N GLU A 63 -5.70 -3.60 3.58
CA GLU A 63 -7.05 -3.78 3.01
C GLU A 63 -7.13 -3.23 1.58
N SER A 64 -6.58 -2.04 1.36
CA SER A 64 -6.53 -1.42 0.02
C SER A 64 -5.65 -2.20 -0.96
N VAL A 65 -4.55 -2.78 -0.48
CA VAL A 65 -3.69 -3.66 -1.28
C VAL A 65 -4.42 -4.96 -1.65
N CYS A 66 -5.12 -5.58 -0.71
CA CYS A 66 -5.84 -6.83 -0.95
C CYS A 66 -7.03 -6.62 -1.87
N ASN A 67 -7.89 -5.65 -1.56
CA ASN A 67 -9.15 -5.42 -2.27
C ASN A 67 -8.97 -4.58 -3.54
N GLY A 68 -7.78 -4.00 -3.74
CA GLY A 68 -7.53 -3.01 -4.77
C GLY A 68 -8.29 -1.70 -4.51
N ILE A 69 -8.14 -0.77 -5.45
CA ILE A 69 -8.82 0.52 -5.43
C ILE A 69 -9.41 0.75 -6.84
N GLU A 70 -10.67 1.19 -6.88
CA GLU A 70 -11.37 1.54 -8.14
C GLU A 70 -10.82 2.82 -8.78
#